data_AF-A0A4W5K7Z6-F1
#
_entry.id   AF-A0A4W5K7Z6-F1
#
_cell.length_a   1.000
_cell.length_b   1.000
_cell.length_c   1.000
_cell.angle_alpha   90.00
_cell.angle_beta   90.00
_cell.angle_gamma   90.00
#
_symmetry.space_group_name_H-M   'P 1'
#
loop_
_entity.id
_entity.type
_entity.pdbx_description
1 polymer ?
#
loop_
_entity_poly.entity_id
_entity_poly.type
_entity_poly.pdbx_seq_one_letter_code
_entity_poly.pdbx_strand_id
1 'polypeptide(L)'
;MKLIGPQLRDTHTTMETDHTEAEIAVRRGQTPPSGPISLANNNTRLDTSWETATGNETYPGFALAGLVCYKTVERSVNNSFQYHTDTDTDTASKPSYQISSKVVTALVSNPATDHLAQPVILTFKHLQVPFNNIIIADVNI
;
A
#
# COMPACT_ATOMS: atom_id res chain seq x y z
N MET A 1 0.74 0.29 15.91
CA MET A 1 -0.72 0.15 15.86
C MET A 1 -1.05 -1.34 15.87
N LYS A 2 -2.06 -1.79 16.62
CA LYS A 2 -2.57 -3.17 16.58
C LYS A 2 -4.01 -3.13 16.10
N LEU A 3 -4.30 -3.78 14.98
CA LEU A 3 -5.61 -3.77 14.34
C LEU A 3 -6.20 -5.17 14.32
N ILE A 4 -7.49 -5.29 14.64
CA ILE A 4 -8.26 -6.52 14.48
C ILE A 4 -9.47 -6.21 13.61
N GLY A 5 -9.32 -6.43 12.30
CA GLY A 5 -10.35 -6.12 11.30
C GLY A 5 -11.77 -6.57 11.66
N PRO A 6 -11.97 -7.83 12.07
CA PRO A 6 -13.29 -8.32 12.49
C PRO A 6 -13.93 -7.55 13.65
N GLN A 7 -13.17 -6.84 14.48
CA GLN A 7 -13.65 -6.09 15.64
C GLN A 7 -14.00 -4.62 15.33
N LEU A 8 -13.71 -4.12 14.11
CA LEU A 8 -14.07 -2.77 13.70
C LEU A 8 -15.60 -2.62 13.60
N ARG A 9 -16.17 -1.56 14.15
CA ARG A 9 -17.64 -1.42 14.17
C ARG A 9 -18.19 -1.06 12.80
N ASP A 10 -17.47 -0.24 12.06
CA ASP A 10 -17.91 0.32 10.79
C ASP A 10 -17.39 -0.47 9.59
N THR A 11 -18.08 -0.36 8.46
CA THR A 11 -17.65 -0.93 7.17
C THR A 11 -16.45 -0.20 6.59
N HIS A 12 -16.27 1.07 6.97
CA HIS A 12 -15.12 1.88 6.63
C HIS A 12 -14.62 2.57 7.91
N THR A 13 -13.32 2.51 8.17
CA THR A 13 -12.71 3.08 9.37
C THR A 13 -11.44 3.81 8.99
N THR A 14 -11.40 5.10 9.34
CA THR A 14 -10.20 5.93 9.27
C THR A 14 -9.56 5.98 10.66
N MET A 15 -8.25 5.75 10.73
CA MET A 15 -7.48 5.85 11.96
C MET A 15 -6.24 6.71 11.73
N GLU A 16 -6.01 7.67 12.60
CA GLU A 16 -4.86 8.57 12.50
C GLU A 16 -4.06 8.56 13.81
N THR A 17 -2.73 8.55 13.67
CA THR A 17 -1.77 8.76 14.76
C THR A 17 -0.74 9.80 14.33
N ASP A 18 0.18 10.17 15.23
CA ASP A 18 1.28 11.09 14.91
C ASP A 18 2.20 10.54 13.80
N HIS A 19 2.21 9.23 13.58
CA HIS A 19 3.14 8.57 12.64
C HIS A 19 2.46 7.91 11.43
N THR A 20 1.17 7.61 11.51
CA THR A 20 0.45 6.85 10.48
C THR A 20 -0.96 7.38 10.25
N GLU A 21 -1.45 7.24 9.03
CA GLU A 21 -2.84 7.43 8.65
C GLU A 21 -3.30 6.14 7.97
N ALA A 22 -4.40 5.54 8.42
CA ALA A 22 -4.89 4.27 7.91
C ALA A 22 -6.36 4.37 7.49
N GLU A 23 -6.64 3.90 6.29
CA GLU A 23 -7.98 3.70 5.75
C GLU A 23 -8.25 2.20 5.65
N ILE A 24 -9.38 1.75 6.20
CA ILE A 24 -9.68 0.33 6.30
C ILE A 24 -11.13 0.11 5.90
N ALA A 25 -11.37 -0.84 5.01
CA ALA A 25 -12.71 -1.34 4.72
C ALA A 25 -12.86 -2.79 5.19
N VAL A 26 -13.96 -3.08 5.87
CA VAL A 26 -14.31 -4.44 6.32
C VAL A 26 -15.75 -4.74 5.97
N ARG A 27 -15.98 -5.87 5.30
CA ARG A 27 -17.32 -6.44 5.10
C ARG A 27 -17.43 -7.77 5.81
N ARG A 28 -18.57 -8.00 6.47
CA ARG A 28 -18.89 -9.21 7.22
C ARG A 28 -20.18 -9.79 6.67
N GLY A 29 -20.31 -11.10 6.67
CA GLY A 29 -21.52 -11.77 6.20
C GLY A 29 -21.30 -13.25 5.96
N GLN A 30 -22.36 -13.94 5.55
CA GLN A 30 -22.29 -15.37 5.22
C GLN A 30 -21.70 -15.63 3.82
N THR A 31 -21.82 -14.66 2.91
CA THR A 31 -21.33 -14.76 1.54
C THR A 31 -20.21 -13.77 1.27
N PRO A 32 -19.24 -14.12 0.40
CA PRO A 32 -18.22 -13.19 -0.08
C PRO A 32 -18.85 -11.89 -0.58
N PRO A 33 -18.34 -10.72 -0.18
CA PRO A 33 -18.73 -9.47 -0.77
C PRO A 33 -18.20 -9.36 -2.22
N SER A 34 -18.86 -8.52 -3.02
CA SER A 34 -18.45 -8.24 -4.40
C SER A 34 -18.38 -6.74 -4.67
N GLY A 35 -17.66 -6.38 -5.72
CA GLY A 35 -17.55 -5.02 -6.25
C GLY A 35 -16.30 -4.25 -5.81
N PRO A 36 -16.18 -2.98 -6.26
CA PRO A 36 -14.96 -2.20 -6.09
C PRO A 36 -14.75 -1.71 -4.65
N ILE A 37 -13.49 -1.50 -4.32
CA ILE A 37 -13.00 -0.88 -3.08
C ILE A 37 -12.06 0.27 -3.48
N SER A 38 -12.31 1.46 -2.93
CA SER A 38 -11.42 2.61 -3.06
C SER A 38 -11.14 3.16 -1.67
N LEU A 39 -9.88 3.11 -1.25
CA LEU A 39 -9.38 3.67 0.01
C LEU A 39 -8.40 4.80 -0.34
N ALA A 40 -8.58 5.99 0.21
CA ALA A 40 -7.76 7.13 -0.17
C ALA A 40 -7.48 8.03 1.02
N ASN A 41 -6.28 8.59 1.05
CA ASN A 41 -5.92 9.72 1.90
C ASN A 41 -5.35 10.85 1.02
N ASN A 42 -4.81 11.89 1.67
CA ASN A 42 -4.28 13.06 0.97
C ASN A 42 -3.09 12.79 0.02
N ASN A 43 -2.38 11.67 0.20
CA ASN A 43 -1.13 11.38 -0.54
C ASN A 43 -1.23 10.13 -1.42
N THR A 44 -2.17 9.24 -1.16
CA THR A 44 -2.26 7.96 -1.86
C THR A 44 -3.69 7.47 -1.96
N ARG A 45 -3.94 6.65 -2.98
CA ARG A 45 -5.20 5.93 -3.18
C ARG A 45 -4.92 4.48 -3.56
N LEU A 46 -5.65 3.58 -2.95
CA LEU A 46 -5.71 2.16 -3.25
C LEU A 46 -7.06 1.86 -3.90
N ASP A 47 -7.04 1.40 -5.14
CA ASP A 47 -8.20 0.86 -5.84
C ASP A 47 -8.02 -0.65 -6.03
N THR A 48 -9.01 -1.41 -5.56
CA THR A 48 -9.05 -2.88 -5.62
C THR A 48 -10.51 -3.36 -5.60
N SER A 49 -10.75 -4.63 -5.31
CA SER A 49 -12.09 -5.23 -5.27
C SER A 49 -12.27 -6.18 -4.08
N TRP A 50 -13.53 -6.45 -3.75
CA TRP A 50 -13.88 -7.43 -2.73
C TRP A 50 -13.53 -8.85 -3.13
N GLU A 51 -13.54 -9.15 -4.43
CA GLU A 51 -13.07 -10.38 -5.03
C GLU A 51 -11.57 -10.57 -4.75
N THR A 52 -10.75 -9.54 -4.96
CA THR A 52 -9.32 -9.56 -4.61
C THR A 52 -9.10 -9.68 -3.10
N ALA A 53 -9.91 -8.98 -2.30
CA ALA A 53 -9.76 -8.98 -0.84
C ALA A 53 -10.17 -10.30 -0.20
N THR A 54 -11.11 -11.02 -0.80
CA THR A 54 -11.59 -12.32 -0.33
C THR A 54 -10.73 -13.46 -0.86
N GLY A 55 -10.29 -13.36 -2.12
CA GLY A 55 -9.59 -14.45 -2.80
C GLY A 55 -10.52 -15.62 -3.14
N ASN A 56 -9.89 -16.75 -3.50
CA ASN A 56 -10.59 -17.95 -3.95
C ASN A 56 -10.68 -19.04 -2.86
N GLU A 57 -10.15 -18.76 -1.67
CA GLU A 57 -10.18 -19.70 -0.55
C GLU A 57 -11.54 -19.70 0.17
N THR A 58 -11.71 -20.64 1.10
CA THR A 58 -12.91 -20.74 1.93
C THR A 58 -13.15 -19.43 2.70
N TYR A 59 -14.26 -18.76 2.41
CA TYR A 59 -14.60 -17.47 2.99
C TYR A 59 -14.83 -17.57 4.51
N PRO A 60 -14.04 -16.87 5.36
CA PRO A 60 -14.12 -16.99 6.81
C PRO A 60 -15.27 -16.17 7.44
N GLY A 61 -16.18 -15.62 6.64
CA GLY A 61 -17.30 -14.78 7.09
C GLY A 61 -17.00 -13.29 7.16
N PHE A 62 -15.80 -12.87 6.74
CA PHE A 62 -15.43 -11.47 6.56
C PHE A 62 -14.36 -11.29 5.48
N ALA A 63 -14.31 -10.09 4.90
CA ALA A 63 -13.25 -9.63 4.02
C ALA A 63 -12.75 -8.26 4.48
N LEU A 64 -11.46 -7.99 4.31
CA LEU A 64 -10.80 -6.75 4.70
C LEU A 64 -9.88 -6.26 3.58
N ALA A 65 -9.87 -4.95 3.38
CA ALA A 65 -8.84 -4.23 2.64
C ALA A 65 -8.36 -3.04 3.49
N GLY A 66 -7.08 -2.70 3.41
CA GLY A 66 -6.50 -1.62 4.18
C GLY A 66 -5.38 -0.91 3.43
N LEU A 67 -5.27 0.40 3.69
CA LEU A 67 -4.22 1.28 3.20
C LEU A 67 -3.64 2.03 4.39
N VAL A 68 -2.36 1.82 4.68
CA VAL A 68 -1.64 2.51 5.76
C VAL A 68 -0.57 3.40 5.13
N CYS A 69 -0.64 4.71 5.39
CA CYS A 69 0.34 5.69 4.97
C CYS A 69 1.22 6.09 6.14
N TYR A 70 2.54 6.07 5.95
CA TYR A 70 3.51 6.49 6.95
C TYR A 70 3.86 7.96 6.77
N LYS A 71 3.73 8.76 7.83
CA LYS A 71 3.86 10.22 7.76
C LYS A 71 5.30 10.69 7.58
N THR A 72 6.29 9.92 8.01
CA THR A 72 7.70 10.37 8.05
C THR A 72 8.71 9.40 7.46
N VAL A 73 8.30 8.18 7.10
CA VAL A 73 9.24 7.13 6.65
C VAL A 73 10.00 7.57 5.40
N GLU A 74 9.35 8.29 4.48
CA GLU A 74 10.00 8.77 3.26
C GLU A 74 11.27 9.58 3.52
N ARG A 75 11.32 10.32 4.64
CA ARG A 75 12.48 11.14 5.01
C ARG A 75 13.61 10.28 5.54
N SER A 76 13.28 9.24 6.31
CA SER A 76 14.27 8.36 6.94
C SER A 76 15.00 7.48 5.94
N VAL A 77 14.31 7.02 4.88
CA VAL A 77 14.90 6.11 3.87
C VAL A 77 15.43 6.82 2.63
N ASN A 78 15.27 8.15 2.52
CA ASN A 78 15.73 8.90 1.35
C ASN A 78 17.24 8.75 1.08
N ASN A 79 18.05 8.54 2.13
CA ASN A 79 19.50 8.34 2.02
C ASN A 79 19.90 6.86 1.93
N SER A 80 18.97 5.92 2.12
CA SER A 80 19.26 4.49 2.11
C SER A 80 19.62 3.97 0.71
N PHE A 81 19.19 4.67 -0.34
CA PHE A 81 19.44 4.26 -1.73
C PHE A 81 20.77 4.76 -2.31
N GLN A 82 21.60 5.44 -1.51
CA GLN A 82 22.91 5.94 -1.96
C GLN A 82 23.93 4.83 -2.27
N TYR A 83 23.66 3.58 -1.88
CA TYR A 83 24.56 2.44 -2.02
C TYR A 83 24.18 1.43 -3.11
N HIS A 84 23.02 1.59 -3.78
CA HIS A 84 22.66 0.75 -4.92
C HIS A 84 23.34 1.28 -6.19
N THR A 85 24.63 1.02 -6.29
CA THR A 85 25.42 1.28 -7.49
C THR A 85 25.69 -0.03 -8.19
N ASP A 86 25.24 -0.17 -9.44
CA ASP A 86 25.82 -1.16 -10.35
C ASP A 86 27.33 -0.92 -10.40
N THR A 87 28.08 -1.86 -9.84
CA THR A 87 29.52 -1.96 -10.00
C THR A 87 29.80 -2.33 -11.44
N ASP A 88 30.02 -1.33 -12.31
CA ASP A 88 30.83 -1.56 -13.53
C ASP A 88 31.26 -0.33 -14.35
N THR A 89 31.10 0.93 -13.89
CA THR A 89 31.67 2.06 -14.65
C THR A 89 32.37 3.09 -13.76
N ASP A 90 33.70 3.08 -13.84
CA ASP A 90 34.64 3.91 -13.08
C ASP A 90 34.71 5.37 -13.59
N THR A 91 33.65 5.92 -14.20
CA THR A 91 33.70 7.28 -14.78
C THR A 91 32.36 8.00 -15.03
N ALA A 92 31.21 7.39 -14.74
CA ALA A 92 29.91 8.07 -14.88
C ALA A 92 29.33 8.42 -13.51
N SER A 93 28.81 9.64 -13.37
CA SER A 93 28.15 10.13 -12.15
C SER A 93 27.13 9.11 -11.65
N LYS A 94 27.34 8.59 -10.44
CA LYS A 94 26.46 7.58 -9.82
C LYS A 94 25.01 8.09 -9.80
N PRO A 95 24.03 7.31 -10.28
CA PRO A 95 22.63 7.72 -10.19
C PRO A 95 22.22 7.82 -8.72
N SER A 96 21.67 8.96 -8.32
CA SER A 96 21.09 9.15 -7.00
C SER A 96 19.59 8.88 -7.06
N TYR A 97 19.13 7.92 -6.25
CA TYR A 97 17.72 7.64 -6.07
C TYR A 97 17.19 8.35 -4.83
N GLN A 98 15.97 8.86 -4.93
CA GLN A 98 15.26 9.53 -3.84
C GLN A 98 13.82 9.04 -3.81
N ILE A 99 13.23 9.01 -2.62
CA ILE A 99 11.80 8.71 -2.49
C ILE A 99 11.00 9.96 -2.89
N SER A 100 10.16 9.79 -3.90
CA SER A 100 9.34 10.87 -4.46
C SER A 100 7.90 10.90 -3.92
N SER A 101 7.48 9.91 -3.10
CA SER A 101 6.12 9.78 -2.57
C SER A 101 6.10 9.47 -1.08
N LYS A 102 4.90 9.40 -0.48
CA LYS A 102 4.75 8.73 0.82
C LYS A 102 4.99 7.23 0.66
N VAL A 103 5.51 6.62 1.73
CA VAL A 103 5.61 5.17 1.85
C VAL A 103 4.31 4.65 2.43
N VAL A 104 3.80 3.55 1.85
CA VAL A 104 2.50 2.99 2.22
C VAL A 104 2.57 1.47 2.30
N THR A 105 1.64 0.89 3.04
CA THR A 105 1.35 -0.54 3.04
C THR A 105 -0.10 -0.73 2.61
N ALA A 106 -0.31 -1.51 1.56
CA ALA A 106 -1.62 -2.04 1.20
C ALA A 106 -1.74 -3.47 1.74
N LEU A 107 -2.91 -3.81 2.30
CA LEU A 107 -3.16 -5.16 2.82
C LEU A 107 -4.58 -5.62 2.49
N VAL A 108 -4.74 -6.93 2.37
CA VAL A 108 -6.03 -7.59 2.17
C VAL A 108 -6.14 -8.82 3.07
N SER A 109 -7.36 -9.30 3.30
CA SER A 109 -7.58 -10.54 4.04
C SER A 109 -7.22 -11.80 3.26
N ASN A 110 -7.13 -11.73 1.93
CA ASN A 110 -6.75 -12.84 1.07
C ASN A 110 -5.27 -13.21 1.32
N PRO A 111 -4.96 -14.43 1.80
CA PRO A 111 -3.58 -14.85 2.04
C PRO A 111 -2.82 -15.14 0.74
N ALA A 112 -3.51 -15.46 -0.36
CA ALA A 112 -2.92 -15.82 -1.65
C ALA A 112 -2.90 -14.60 -2.59
N THR A 113 -1.81 -13.83 -2.57
CA THR A 113 -1.66 -12.59 -3.35
C THR A 113 -0.65 -12.66 -4.49
N ASP A 114 -0.01 -13.82 -4.69
CA ASP A 114 0.99 -14.03 -5.75
C ASP A 114 0.40 -13.85 -7.16
N HIS A 115 -0.88 -14.23 -7.32
CA HIS A 115 -1.61 -14.18 -8.60
C HIS A 115 -3.03 -13.68 -8.40
N LEU A 116 -3.22 -12.38 -8.52
CA LEU A 116 -4.54 -11.75 -8.42
C LEU A 116 -5.27 -11.76 -9.77
N ALA A 117 -6.55 -12.12 -9.76
CA ALA A 117 -7.39 -12.11 -10.95
C ALA A 117 -7.70 -10.69 -11.46
N GLN A 118 -7.67 -9.71 -10.56
CA GLN A 118 -7.88 -8.30 -10.86
C GLN A 118 -6.69 -7.49 -10.33
N PRO A 119 -6.28 -6.43 -11.03
CA PRO A 119 -5.13 -5.62 -10.61
C PRO A 119 -5.44 -4.84 -9.33
N VAL A 120 -4.38 -4.59 -8.57
CA VAL A 120 -4.38 -3.62 -7.46
C VAL A 120 -3.71 -2.35 -7.96
N ILE A 121 -4.40 -1.22 -7.87
CA ILE A 121 -3.90 0.07 -8.36
C ILE A 121 -3.57 0.95 -7.16
N LEU A 122 -2.30 1.34 -7.06
CA LEU A 122 -1.84 2.33 -6.09
C LEU A 122 -1.48 3.63 -6.82
N THR A 123 -2.20 4.70 -6.49
CA THR A 123 -1.91 6.05 -6.99
C THR A 123 -1.18 6.83 -5.90
N PHE A 124 -0.10 7.51 -6.27
CA PHE A 124 0.70 8.31 -5.35
C PHE A 124 0.79 9.76 -5.81
N LYS A 125 0.68 10.67 -4.85
CA LYS A 125 1.04 12.06 -5.05
C LYS A 125 2.54 12.22 -4.88
N HIS A 126 3.21 12.84 -5.87
CA HIS A 126 4.61 13.20 -5.73
C HIS A 126 4.79 14.33 -4.70
N LEU A 127 5.82 14.21 -3.87
CA LEU A 127 6.17 15.19 -2.84
C LEU A 127 6.98 16.38 -3.39
N GLN A 128 7.75 16.16 -4.46
CA GLN A 128 8.56 17.17 -5.16
C GLN A 128 8.51 16.94 -6.67
N VAL A 129 8.76 18.00 -7.46
CA VAL A 129 8.79 17.98 -8.93
C VAL A 129 9.96 18.86 -9.39
N PRO A 130 10.75 18.50 -10.43
CA PRO A 130 10.59 17.34 -11.32
C PRO A 130 11.57 16.19 -11.04
N PHE A 131 11.05 14.96 -11.04
CA PHE A 131 11.83 13.75 -11.21
C PHE A 131 11.72 13.30 -12.67
N ASN A 132 12.85 13.10 -13.34
CA ASN A 132 12.88 12.75 -14.77
C ASN A 132 12.49 11.28 -15.00
N ASN A 133 12.82 10.40 -14.05
CA ASN A 133 12.51 8.97 -14.08
C ASN A 133 11.87 8.55 -12.75
N ILE A 134 10.77 7.78 -12.82
CA ILE A 134 10.08 7.23 -11.65
C ILE A 134 10.19 5.71 -11.70
N ILE A 135 10.60 5.12 -10.57
CA ILE A 135 10.70 3.67 -10.39
C ILE A 135 9.69 3.29 -9.31
N ILE A 136 8.90 2.26 -9.58
CA ILE A 136 8.05 1.64 -8.56
C ILE A 136 8.92 0.66 -7.80
N ALA A 137 8.98 0.81 -6.47
CA ALA A 137 9.68 -0.09 -5.58
C ALA A 137 8.68 -0.71 -4.62
N ASP A 138 8.60 -2.04 -4.60
CA ASP A 138 7.93 -2.82 -3.58
C ASP A 138 8.96 -3.38 -2.59
N VAL A 139 8.54 -3.53 -1.33
CA VAL A 139 9.33 -4.21 -0.31
C VAL A 139 8.44 -5.31 0.25
N ASN A 140 8.76 -6.56 -0.09
CA ASN A 140 8.15 -7.72 0.55
C ASN A 140 8.76 -7.85 1.95
N ILE A 141 7.95 -7.60 2.99
CA ILE A 141 8.33 -7.71 4.40
C ILE A 141 7.76 -9.02 4.97
#